data_AF-A0A4Q5QFS8-F1
#
_entry.id   AF-A0A4Q5QFS8-F1
#
_cell.length_a   1.000
_cell.length_b   1.000
_cell.length_c   1.000
_cell.angle_alpha   90.00
_cell.angle_beta   90.00
_cell.angle_gamma   90.00
#
_symmetry.space_group_name_H-M   'P 1'
#
loop_
_entity.id
_entity.type
_entity.pdbx_description
1 polymer ?
#
loop_
_entity_poly.entity_id
_entity_poly.type
_entity_poly.pdbx_seq_one_letter_code
_entity_poly.pdbx_strand_id
1 'polypeptide(L)' 'AVEIVTVPPETVAVLRYSGSTSAEAVHRSEDRLMQAVAAAGLSASGLPFTWFYDPPWTLPPLRRNEAAVLLQAN' A
#
# COMPACT_ATOMS: atom_id res chain seq x y z
N ALA A 1 0.22 22.87 -14.08
CA ALA A 1 -1.16 23.19 -13.64
C ALA A 1 -1.60 22.11 -12.66
N VAL A 2 -2.49 22.44 -11.73
CA VAL A 2 -3.07 21.47 -10.78
C VAL A 2 -4.56 21.40 -11.08
N GLU A 3 -5.12 20.19 -11.10
CA GLU A 3 -6.54 19.94 -11.38
C GLU A 3 -7.16 19.06 -10.29
N ILE A 4 -8.43 19.29 -10.01
CA ILE A 4 -9.24 18.45 -9.12
C ILE A 4 -10.08 17.52 -10.00
N VAL A 5 -9.91 16.22 -9.80
CA VAL A 5 -10.63 15.18 -10.55
C VAL A 5 -11.45 14.30 -9.61
N THR A 6 -12.56 13.77 -10.11
CA THR A 6 -13.35 12.76 -9.40
C THR A 6 -12.72 11.38 -9.64
N VAL A 7 -12.45 10.65 -8.56
CA VAL A 7 -11.96 9.26 -8.60
C VAL A 7 -13.13 8.34 -8.24
N PRO A 8 -13.36 7.23 -8.98
CA PRO A 8 -14.41 6.27 -8.65
C PRO A 8 -14.15 5.58 -7.30
N PRO A 9 -15.19 5.05 -6.63
CA PRO A 9 -15.01 4.28 -5.41
C PRO A 9 -14.26 2.97 -5.71
N GLU A 10 -13.29 2.64 -4.87
CA GLU A 10 -12.46 1.44 -4.98
C GLU A 10 -12.33 0.76 -3.61
N THR A 11 -12.23 -0.56 -3.61
CA THR A 11 -11.93 -1.34 -2.41
C THR A 11 -10.45 -1.70 -2.42
N VAL A 12 -9.74 -1.41 -1.34
CA VAL A 12 -8.29 -1.59 -1.25
C VAL A 12 -7.95 -2.44 -0.02
N ALA A 13 -7.12 -3.47 -0.21
CA ALA A 13 -6.49 -4.17 0.89
C ALA A 13 -5.20 -3.44 1.27
N VAL A 14 -5.00 -3.22 2.58
CA VAL A 14 -3.89 -2.40 3.09
C VAL A 14 -3.13 -3.15 4.18
N LEU A 15 -1.80 -3.11 4.08
CA LEU A 15 -0.88 -3.57 5.11
C LEU A 15 -0.03 -2.38 5.58
N ARG A 16 -0.22 -2.00 6.85
CA ARG A 16 0.61 -0.99 7.50
C ARG A 16 1.97 -1.58 7.90
N TYR A 17 3.03 -0.83 7.63
CA TYR A 17 4.38 -1.12 8.12
C TYR A 17 5.11 0.17 8.52
N SER A 18 6.21 0.03 9.23
CA SER A 18 7.08 1.14 9.63
C SER A 18 8.50 0.91 9.15
N GLY A 19 9.34 1.93 9.26
CA GLY A 19 10.77 1.84 8.93
C GLY A 19 11.11 2.42 7.57
N SER A 20 11.83 1.63 6.78
CA SER A 20 12.48 2.06 5.55
C SER A 20 11.49 2.25 4.39
N THR A 21 11.77 3.25 3.55
CA THR A 21 11.12 3.48 2.25
C THR A 21 11.99 2.99 1.08
N SER A 22 13.03 2.19 1.36
CA SER A 22 13.86 1.56 0.33
C SER A 22 13.03 0.58 -0.52
N ALA A 23 13.42 0.42 -1.79
CA ALA A 23 12.73 -0.50 -2.71
C ALA A 23 12.60 -1.92 -2.15
N GLU A 24 13.63 -2.42 -1.47
CA GLU A 24 13.58 -3.74 -0.82
C GLU A 24 12.54 -3.82 0.31
N ALA A 25 12.41 -2.76 1.12
CA ALA A 25 11.44 -2.73 2.21
C ALA A 25 10.01 -2.57 1.68
N VAL A 26 9.84 -1.86 0.56
CA VAL A 26 8.60 -1.74 -0.20
C VAL A 26 8.20 -3.11 -0.73
N HIS A 27 9.02 -3.74 -1.57
CA HIS A 27 8.71 -5.05 -2.16
C HIS A 27 8.40 -6.11 -1.11
N ARG A 28 9.19 -6.19 -0.03
CA ARG A 28 8.91 -7.14 1.07
C ARG A 28 7.54 -6.90 1.72
N SER A 29 7.12 -5.65 1.86
CA SER A 29 5.82 -5.30 2.46
C SER A 29 4.67 -5.58 1.49
N GLU A 30 4.88 -5.33 0.21
CA GLU A 30 3.95 -5.65 -0.88
C GLU A 30 3.76 -7.18 -1.03
N ASP A 31 4.84 -7.97 -1.00
CA ASP A 31 4.79 -9.43 -1.01
C ASP A 31 4.00 -9.97 0.19
N ARG A 32 4.24 -9.40 1.38
CA ARG A 32 3.50 -9.76 2.60
C ARG A 32 2.02 -9.42 2.48
N LEU A 33 1.67 -8.29 1.87
CA LEU A 33 0.29 -7.93 1.59
C LEU A 33 -0.36 -8.94 0.63
N MET A 34 0.30 -9.26 -0.49
CA MET A 34 -0.22 -10.19 -1.48
C MET A 34 -0.47 -11.59 -0.89
N GLN A 35 0.43 -12.06 -0.02
CA GLN A 35 0.25 -13.30 0.73
C GLN A 35 -0.98 -13.25 1.65
N ALA A 36 -1.19 -12.13 2.35
CA ALA A 36 -2.34 -11.95 3.23
C ALA A 36 -3.67 -11.87 2.46
N VAL A 37 -3.68 -11.18 1.31
CA VAL A 37 -4.84 -11.10 0.41
C VAL A 37 -5.23 -12.49 -0.10
N ALA A 38 -4.25 -13.26 -0.58
CA ALA A 38 -4.49 -14.63 -1.03
C ALA A 38 -4.98 -15.54 0.10
N ALA A 39 -4.41 -15.44 1.29
CA ALA A 39 -4.84 -16.20 2.47
C ALA A 39 -6.26 -15.86 2.92
N ALA A 40 -6.73 -14.64 2.66
CA ALA A 40 -8.10 -14.19 2.93
C ALA A 40 -9.11 -14.62 1.84
N GLY A 41 -8.66 -15.30 0.77
CA GLY A 41 -9.52 -15.67 -0.36
C GLY A 41 -9.96 -14.49 -1.22
N LEU A 42 -9.25 -13.36 -1.13
CA LEU A 42 -9.52 -12.15 -1.89
C LEU A 42 -8.68 -12.14 -3.17
N SER A 43 -9.20 -11.49 -4.22
CA SER A 43 -8.50 -11.33 -5.49
C SER A 43 -8.08 -9.89 -5.70
N ALA A 44 -6.80 -9.69 -5.99
CA ALA A 44 -6.26 -8.37 -6.32
C ALA A 44 -6.63 -7.97 -7.76
N SER A 45 -6.92 -6.69 -7.97
CA SER A 45 -7.15 -6.06 -9.27
C SER A 45 -5.97 -5.15 -9.64
N GLY A 46 -4.80 -5.74 -9.88
CA GLY A 46 -3.62 -5.01 -10.36
C GLY A 46 -2.35 -5.30 -9.55
N LEU A 47 -1.38 -4.39 -9.68
CA LEU A 47 -0.10 -4.47 -8.96
C LEU A 47 -0.22 -3.80 -7.58
N PRO A 48 0.48 -4.32 -6.55
CA PRO A 48 0.59 -3.62 -5.30
C PRO A 48 1.38 -2.31 -5.48
N PHE A 49 1.10 -1.36 -4.60
CA PHE A 49 1.77 -0.06 -4.54
C PHE A 49 1.88 0.38 -3.08
N THR A 50 2.59 1.48 -2.83
CA THR A 50 2.83 1.95 -1.46
C THR A 50 2.48 3.43 -1.28
N TRP A 51 1.80 3.74 -0.18
CA TRP A 51 1.61 5.11 0.31
C TRP A 51 2.62 5.46 1.41
N PHE A 52 3.23 6.64 1.26
CA PHE A 52 4.11 7.24 2.24
C PHE A 52 3.47 8.51 2.77
N TYR A 53 3.32 8.61 4.09
CA TYR A 53 2.66 9.76 4.73
C TYR A 53 3.64 10.69 5.44
N ASP A 54 4.72 10.11 5.97
CA ASP A 54 5.65 10.83 6.82
C ASP A 54 6.81 11.46 6.03
N PRO A 55 7.25 12.66 6.42
CA PRO A 55 8.37 13.33 5.79
C PRO A 55 9.73 12.65 6.08
N PRO A 56 10.78 12.98 5.31
CA PRO A 56 12.09 12.33 5.45
C PRO A 56 12.76 12.57 6.81
N TRP A 57 12.34 13.58 7.59
CA TRP A 57 12.84 13.86 8.93
C TRP A 57 12.13 13.07 10.05
N THR A 58 11.04 12.35 9.77
CA THR A 58 10.43 11.44 10.76
C THR A 58 11.35 10.25 11.01
N LEU A 59 11.57 9.90 12.29
CA LEU A 59 12.37 8.74 12.67
C LEU A 59 11.79 7.46 12.04
N PRO A 60 12.60 6.59 11.41
CA PRO A 60 12.08 5.45 10.65
C PRO A 60 11.07 4.56 11.41
N PRO A 61 11.29 4.20 12.69
CA PRO A 61 10.33 3.38 13.43
C PRO A 61 8.96 4.06 13.66
N LEU A 62 8.91 5.39 13.58
CA LEU A 62 7.71 6.19 13.78
C LEU A 62 6.97 6.48 12.46
N ARG A 63 7.56 6.13 11.30
CA ARG A 63 6.89 6.31 10.01
C ARG A 63 5.74 5.33 9.84
N ARG A 64 4.65 5.82 9.27
CA ARG A 64 3.54 5.05 8.73
C ARG A 64 3.72 4.96 7.21
N ASN A 65 3.95 3.74 6.76
CA ASN A 65 3.89 3.37 5.36
C ASN A 65 2.78 2.33 5.19
N GLU A 66 2.16 2.31 4.02
CA GLU A 66 1.08 1.38 3.72
C GLU A 66 1.33 0.74 2.37
N ALA A 67 1.58 -0.56 2.35
CA ALA A 67 1.44 -1.34 1.13
C ALA A 67 -0.05 -1.52 0.87
N ALA A 68 -0.46 -1.34 -0.38
CA ALA A 68 -1.84 -1.34 -0.80
C ALA A 68 -2.00 -2.10 -2.12
N VAL A 69 -3.15 -2.74 -2.30
CA VAL A 69 -3.53 -3.34 -3.58
C VAL A 69 -5.04 -3.21 -3.77
N LEU A 70 -5.45 -2.86 -4.98
CA LEU A 70 -6.87 -2.82 -5.31
C LEU A 70 -7.42 -4.25 -5.26
N LEU A 71 -8.67 -4.39 -4.81
CA LEU A 71 -9.40 -5.65 -4.84
C LEU A 71 -10.34 -5.68 -6.04
N GLN A 72 -10.65 -6.87 -6.53
CA GLN A 72 -11.74 -7.03 -7.48
C GLN A 72 -13.06 -6.63 -6.82
N ALA A 73 -13.89 -5.90 -7.58
CA ALA A 73 -15.27 -5.66 -7.16
C ALA A 73 -16.02 -6.99 -7.15
N ASN A 74 -16.74 -7.26 -6.06
CA ASN A 74 -17.69 -8.38 -6.00
C ASN A 74 -18.91 -8.11 -6.89
#